data_AF-A0A819QGY0-F1
#
_entry.id   AF-A0A819QGY0-F1
#
_cell.length_a   1.000
_cell.length_b   1.000
_cell.length_c   1.000
_cell.angle_alpha   90.00
_cell.angle_beta   90.00
_cell.angle_gamma   90.00
#
_symmetry.space_group_name_H-M   'P 1'
#
loop_
_entity.id
_entity.type
_entity.pdbx_description
1 polymer ?
#
loop_
_entity_poly.entity_id
_entity_poly.type
_entity_poly.pdbx_seq_one_letter_code
_entity_poly.pdbx_strand_id
1 'polypeptide(L)'
;MYTVTNGPCTRLNSTNAVLKAFLLAYNNHQDLVLSPDDMWFIVCLQYAKYVNDHAEQLRSLFVEHSEGKKVLCVMELAFLSDENDWSYFFGAIKREMGKNVKGEISEILTANFTTTGEVESLLSAACIMHTFRHYFDFQRMRCICGIRQVHFMGTLDDWKLLRIKTGKLKTYCISGNGKDDFGAYIDGILPIFDQFIET
;
A
#
# COMPACT_ATOMS: atom_id res chain seq x y z
N MET A 1 35.68 6.44 3.34
CA MET A 1 35.11 7.59 4.08
C MET A 1 34.40 8.48 3.07
N TYR A 2 33.10 8.27 2.87
CA TYR A 2 32.20 9.21 2.20
C TYR A 2 30.82 9.06 2.82
N THR A 3 30.32 10.17 3.34
CA THR A 3 29.08 10.33 4.09
C THR A 3 27.90 10.34 3.12
N VAL A 4 26.87 9.53 3.35
CA VAL A 4 25.60 9.65 2.62
C VAL A 4 24.75 10.69 3.35
N THR A 5 24.52 11.83 2.71
CA THR A 5 23.56 12.85 3.16
C THR A 5 22.17 12.50 2.64
N ASN A 6 21.20 12.41 3.55
CA ASN A 6 19.80 12.16 3.24
C ASN A 6 19.22 13.28 2.36
N GLY A 7 18.85 12.96 1.12
CA GLY A 7 17.98 13.80 0.29
C GLY A 7 16.54 13.84 0.84
N PRO A 8 15.71 14.82 0.42
CA PRO A 8 14.41 15.07 1.02
C PRO A 8 13.49 13.86 0.85
N CYS A 9 13.25 13.19 1.98
CA CYS A 9 12.30 12.09 2.10
C CYS A 9 10.90 12.63 1.81
N THR A 10 10.32 12.24 0.68
CA THR A 10 8.89 12.45 0.45
C THR A 10 8.15 11.38 1.24
N ARG A 11 7.71 11.74 2.46
CA ARG A 11 6.74 10.94 3.21
C ARG A 11 5.44 10.87 2.41
N LEU A 12 5.19 9.75 1.76
CA LEU A 12 3.81 9.35 1.48
C LEU A 12 3.23 8.90 2.82
N ASN A 13 2.23 9.64 3.31
CA ASN A 13 1.47 9.27 4.50
C ASN A 13 0.81 7.91 4.26
N SER A 14 1.45 6.86 4.78
CA SER A 14 0.94 5.51 5.07
C SER A 14 -0.34 5.12 4.33
N THR A 15 -0.23 4.77 3.04
CA THR A 15 -1.36 4.09 2.37
C THR A 15 -1.28 2.61 2.70
N ASN A 16 -2.20 2.12 3.54
CA ASN A 16 -2.36 0.69 3.82
C ASN A 16 -2.48 -0.08 2.48
N ALA A 17 -1.66 -1.11 2.28
CA ALA A 17 -1.57 -1.84 1.00
C ALA A 17 -2.92 -2.48 0.61
N VAL A 18 -3.69 -2.94 1.59
CA VAL A 18 -5.05 -3.46 1.38
C VAL A 18 -5.98 -2.32 0.98
N LEU A 19 -5.95 -1.17 1.66
CA LEU A 19 -6.72 -0.01 1.24
C LEU A 19 -6.39 0.42 -0.19
N LYS A 20 -5.10 0.35 -0.58
CA LYS A 20 -4.66 0.62 -1.95
C LYS A 20 -5.22 -0.41 -2.93
N ALA A 21 -5.26 -1.69 -2.58
CA ALA A 21 -5.87 -2.74 -3.42
C ALA A 21 -7.37 -2.49 -3.61
N PHE A 22 -8.12 -2.18 -2.56
CA PHE A 22 -9.53 -1.79 -2.63
C PHE A 22 -9.73 -0.54 -3.50
N LEU A 23 -8.92 0.49 -3.28
CA LEU A 23 -8.99 1.74 -4.05
C LEU A 23 -8.66 1.52 -5.53
N LEU A 24 -7.69 0.65 -5.83
CA LEU A 24 -7.35 0.27 -7.20
C LEU A 24 -8.48 -0.55 -7.85
N ALA A 25 -9.01 -1.56 -7.15
CA ALA A 25 -10.12 -2.36 -7.65
C ALA A 25 -11.33 -1.48 -7.96
N TYR A 26 -11.67 -0.60 -7.01
CA TYR A 26 -12.76 0.36 -7.15
C TYR A 26 -12.55 1.36 -8.30
N ASN A 27 -11.38 2.02 -8.38
CA ASN A 27 -11.09 3.05 -9.38
C ASN A 27 -10.79 2.51 -10.79
N ASN A 28 -10.72 1.19 -10.95
CA ASN A 28 -10.43 0.53 -12.22
C ASN A 28 -11.50 -0.50 -12.64
N HIS A 29 -12.60 -0.67 -11.88
CA HIS A 29 -13.57 -1.74 -12.13
C HIS A 29 -12.90 -3.13 -12.23
N GLN A 30 -11.93 -3.40 -11.37
CA GLN A 30 -11.25 -4.69 -11.33
C GLN A 30 -11.88 -5.60 -10.27
N ASP A 31 -11.60 -6.89 -10.41
CA ASP A 31 -11.91 -7.83 -9.35
C ASP A 31 -10.90 -7.66 -8.21
N LEU A 32 -11.36 -7.89 -7.00
CA LEU A 32 -10.54 -7.90 -5.81
C LEU A 32 -10.29 -9.35 -5.41
N VAL A 33 -9.04 -9.71 -5.15
CA VAL A 33 -8.68 -11.02 -4.62
C VAL A 33 -8.23 -10.82 -3.18
N LEU A 34 -8.78 -11.58 -2.24
CA LEU A 34 -8.45 -11.52 -0.82
C LEU A 34 -7.99 -12.89 -0.33
N SER A 35 -6.87 -12.91 0.37
CA SER A 35 -6.43 -14.09 1.14
C SER A 35 -6.69 -13.90 2.65
N PRO A 36 -6.77 -15.01 3.41
CA PRO A 36 -6.81 -14.94 4.87
C PRO A 36 -5.62 -14.19 5.46
N ASP A 37 -4.45 -14.28 4.83
CA ASP A 37 -3.22 -13.61 5.28
C ASP A 37 -3.30 -12.09 5.12
N ASP A 38 -3.87 -11.59 4.02
CA ASP A 38 -4.07 -10.14 3.82
C ASP A 38 -4.89 -9.54 4.97
N MET A 39 -5.96 -10.24 5.36
CA MET A 39 -6.81 -9.83 6.47
C MET A 39 -6.13 -10.04 7.82
N TRP A 40 -5.38 -11.12 7.99
CA TRP A 40 -4.62 -11.38 9.22
C TRP A 40 -3.59 -10.30 9.47
N PHE A 41 -2.86 -9.84 8.45
CA PHE A 41 -1.86 -8.79 8.61
C PHE A 41 -2.48 -7.44 8.97
N ILE A 42 -3.68 -7.11 8.48
CA ILE A 42 -4.39 -5.91 8.94
C ILE A 42 -4.67 -5.99 10.44
N VAL A 43 -5.17 -7.13 10.91
CA VAL A 43 -5.42 -7.38 12.34
C VAL A 43 -4.11 -7.28 13.13
N CYS A 44 -3.02 -7.87 12.64
CA CYS A 44 -1.71 -7.79 13.29
C CYS A 44 -1.16 -6.37 13.34
N LEU A 45 -1.33 -5.56 12.30
CA LEU A 45 -0.89 -4.16 12.28
C LEU A 45 -1.66 -3.33 13.31
N GLN A 46 -2.98 -3.51 13.38
CA GLN A 46 -3.81 -2.84 14.37
C GLN A 46 -3.47 -3.30 15.80
N TYR A 47 -3.24 -4.60 15.99
CA TYR A 47 -2.82 -5.16 17.27
C TYR A 47 -1.43 -4.68 17.68
N ALA A 48 -0.47 -4.60 16.75
CA ALA A 48 0.86 -4.08 17.02
C ALA A 48 0.81 -2.61 17.44
N LYS A 49 -0.03 -1.80 16.79
CA LYS A 49 -0.29 -0.43 17.24
C LYS A 49 -0.85 -0.42 18.67
N TYR A 50 -1.89 -1.21 18.94
CA TYR A 50 -2.48 -1.32 20.27
C TYR A 50 -1.45 -1.71 21.33
N VAL A 51 -0.64 -2.74 21.08
CA VAL A 51 0.40 -3.19 22.01
C VAL A 51 1.45 -2.11 22.24
N ASN A 52 1.88 -1.41 21.19
CA ASN A 52 2.86 -0.33 21.32
C ASN A 52 2.31 0.85 22.14
N ASP A 53 1.04 1.19 21.97
CA ASP A 53 0.38 2.27 22.73
C ASP A 53 0.19 1.88 24.21
N HIS A 54 0.17 0.59 24.55
CA HIS A 54 -0.04 0.05 25.90
C HIS A 54 1.13 -0.83 26.40
N ALA A 55 2.35 -0.60 25.89
CA ALA A 55 3.47 -1.53 26.02
C ALA A 55 3.82 -1.89 27.47
N GLU A 56 3.83 -0.92 28.38
CA GLU A 56 4.14 -1.15 29.79
C GLU A 56 3.00 -1.83 30.55
N GLN A 57 1.74 -1.55 30.18
CA GLN A 57 0.58 -2.18 30.81
C GLN A 57 0.46 -3.66 30.43
N LEU A 58 0.88 -4.00 29.21
CA LEU A 58 0.84 -5.37 28.69
C LEU A 58 2.15 -6.15 28.90
N ARG A 59 3.20 -5.52 29.46
CA ARG A 59 4.55 -6.10 29.57
C ARG A 59 4.54 -7.48 30.22
N SER A 60 3.88 -7.61 31.37
CA SER A 60 3.81 -8.87 32.13
C SER A 60 3.06 -10.00 31.40
N LEU A 61 2.26 -9.67 30.39
CA LEU A 61 1.58 -10.66 29.55
C LEU A 61 2.46 -11.20 28.42
N PHE A 62 3.47 -10.42 27.98
CA PHE A 62 4.29 -10.77 26.81
C PHE A 62 5.73 -11.17 27.16
N VAL A 63 6.31 -10.60 28.21
CA VAL A 63 7.72 -10.77 28.53
C VAL A 63 7.97 -10.88 30.04
N GLU A 64 8.93 -11.72 30.41
CA GLU A 64 9.29 -11.95 31.83
C GLU A 64 10.14 -10.82 32.44
N HIS A 65 10.80 -10.01 31.62
CA HIS A 65 11.65 -8.93 32.12
C HIS A 65 10.80 -7.72 32.51
N SER A 66 10.98 -7.28 33.75
CA SER A 66 10.19 -6.20 34.36
C SER A 66 10.51 -4.82 33.81
N GLU A 67 11.73 -4.59 33.30
CA GLU A 67 12.18 -3.29 32.82
C GLU A 67 13.08 -3.40 31.58
N GLY A 68 13.13 -2.32 30.81
CA GLY A 68 14.01 -2.20 29.64
C GLY A 68 13.62 -3.10 28.48
N LYS A 69 14.60 -3.43 27.62
CA LYS A 69 14.46 -4.30 26.46
C LYS A 69 15.56 -5.35 26.46
N LYS A 70 15.22 -6.61 26.16
CA LYS A 70 16.21 -7.66 25.92
C LYS A 70 16.66 -7.62 24.46
N VAL A 71 17.97 -7.62 24.22
CA VAL A 71 18.52 -7.71 22.86
C VAL A 71 18.35 -9.14 22.36
N LEU A 72 17.70 -9.31 21.22
CA LEU A 72 17.64 -10.56 20.48
C LEU A 72 18.65 -10.48 19.33
N CYS A 73 19.72 -11.26 19.41
CA CYS A 73 20.68 -11.39 18.31
C CYS A 73 20.35 -12.65 17.51
N VAL A 74 19.91 -12.46 16.27
CA VAL A 74 19.79 -13.54 15.27
C VAL A 74 20.93 -13.33 14.28
N MET A 75 21.84 -14.29 14.19
CA MET A 75 22.90 -14.29 13.18
C MET A 75 22.34 -14.90 11.90
N GLU A 76 22.23 -14.09 10.85
CA GLU A 76 21.82 -14.51 9.52
C GLU A 76 22.97 -14.31 8.53
N LEU A 77 23.31 -15.34 7.77
CA LEU A 77 24.21 -15.26 6.62
C LEU A 77 23.36 -15.00 5.38
N ALA A 78 23.36 -13.77 4.87
CA ALA A 78 22.48 -13.35 3.78
C ALA A 78 22.93 -13.86 2.40
N PHE A 79 21.96 -14.28 1.58
CA PHE A 79 22.05 -14.42 0.12
C PHE A 79 21.06 -13.47 -0.58
N LEU A 80 21.38 -13.17 -1.84
CA LEU A 80 20.95 -12.06 -2.73
C LEU A 80 19.46 -12.04 -3.16
N SER A 81 18.96 -10.87 -3.59
CA SER A 81 18.49 -10.66 -4.99
C SER A 81 18.20 -9.18 -5.31
N ASP A 82 18.21 -8.90 -6.61
CA ASP A 82 18.33 -7.62 -7.32
C ASP A 82 16.95 -7.06 -7.74
N GLU A 83 16.79 -5.73 -7.80
CA GLU A 83 15.58 -5.07 -8.35
C GLU A 83 15.97 -3.80 -9.12
N ASN A 84 15.79 -3.84 -10.44
CA ASN A 84 15.56 -2.67 -11.28
C ASN A 84 14.86 -3.09 -12.58
N ASP A 85 13.65 -2.57 -12.83
CA ASP A 85 13.15 -2.32 -14.21
C ASP A 85 12.00 -1.29 -14.21
N TRP A 86 12.21 -0.16 -14.91
CA TRP A 86 11.25 0.95 -15.08
C TRP A 86 10.87 1.21 -16.56
N SER A 87 11.34 0.36 -17.48
CA SER A 87 11.23 0.60 -18.92
C SER A 87 9.79 0.54 -19.47
N TYR A 88 8.87 -0.13 -18.78
CA TYR A 88 7.48 -0.32 -19.23
C TYR A 88 6.58 0.92 -19.06
N PHE A 89 6.88 1.80 -18.10
CA PHE A 89 6.06 2.96 -17.77
C PHE A 89 6.16 4.08 -18.82
N PHE A 90 7.35 4.29 -19.39
CA PHE A 90 7.61 5.39 -20.32
C PHE A 90 7.01 5.16 -21.73
N GLY A 91 6.83 3.91 -22.15
CA GLY A 91 6.20 3.57 -23.44
C GLY A 91 4.70 3.92 -23.51
N ALA A 92 4.00 3.95 -22.38
CA ALA A 92 2.56 4.22 -22.33
C ALA A 92 2.21 5.71 -22.51
N ILE A 93 3.09 6.61 -22.09
CA ILE A 93 2.87 8.07 -22.16
C ILE A 93 3.08 8.62 -23.58
N LYS A 94 4.12 8.16 -24.29
CA LYS A 94 4.40 8.56 -25.69
C LYS A 94 3.23 8.26 -26.64
N ARG A 95 2.54 7.14 -26.42
CA ARG A 95 1.42 6.67 -27.26
C ARG A 95 0.15 7.54 -27.15
N GLU A 96 -0.08 8.21 -26.02
CA GLU A 96 -1.28 9.01 -25.80
C GLU A 96 -1.11 10.48 -26.24
N MET A 97 0.12 10.99 -26.25
CA MET A 97 0.40 12.36 -26.73
C MET A 97 0.30 12.48 -28.26
N GLY A 98 0.76 11.48 -29.01
CA GLY A 98 0.70 11.49 -30.48
C GLY A 98 -0.72 11.44 -31.07
N LYS A 99 -1.73 11.07 -30.27
CA LYS A 99 -3.12 10.94 -30.72
C LYS A 99 -3.92 12.25 -30.69
N ASN A 100 -3.47 13.27 -29.95
CA ASN A 100 -4.31 14.41 -29.58
C ASN A 100 -3.74 15.78 -29.96
N VAL A 101 -2.51 15.85 -30.49
CA VAL A 101 -1.89 17.10 -30.96
C VAL A 101 -2.01 17.18 -32.48
N LYS A 102 -2.52 18.29 -33.02
CA LYS A 102 -2.63 18.50 -34.48
C LYS A 102 -1.30 18.98 -35.06
N GLY A 103 -0.91 18.39 -36.18
CA GLY A 103 0.33 18.73 -36.89
C GLY A 103 1.59 18.26 -36.15
N GLU A 104 2.76 18.67 -36.64
CA GLU A 104 4.07 18.15 -36.20
C GLU A 104 4.60 18.81 -34.92
N ILE A 105 3.86 19.74 -34.30
CA ILE A 105 4.38 20.55 -33.18
C ILE A 105 4.73 19.72 -31.93
N SER A 106 4.05 18.58 -31.72
CA SER A 106 4.41 17.65 -30.63
C SER A 106 5.72 16.93 -30.91
N GLU A 107 6.01 16.57 -32.17
CA GLU A 107 7.23 15.92 -32.60
C GLU A 107 8.41 16.89 -32.58
N ILE A 108 8.19 18.14 -33.01
CA ILE A 108 9.18 19.22 -32.97
C ILE A 108 9.65 19.52 -31.55
N LEU A 109 8.74 19.51 -30.58
CA LEU A 109 9.06 19.79 -29.17
C LEU A 109 9.56 18.54 -28.41
N THR A 110 9.46 17.35 -29.01
CA THR A 110 9.94 16.11 -28.43
C THR A 110 11.46 16.01 -28.60
N ALA A 111 12.20 15.94 -27.50
CA ALA A 111 13.63 15.72 -27.56
C ALA A 111 13.93 14.33 -28.16
N ASN A 112 14.73 14.31 -29.23
CA ASN A 112 15.10 13.10 -29.98
C ASN A 112 16.57 13.14 -30.45
N PHE A 113 17.41 13.88 -29.72
CA PHE A 113 18.84 14.00 -30.00
C PHE A 113 19.61 12.74 -29.58
N THR A 114 20.80 12.54 -30.13
CA THR A 114 21.70 11.42 -29.81
C THR A 114 22.12 11.35 -28.34
N THR A 115 21.96 12.45 -27.59
CA THR A 115 22.21 12.56 -26.14
C THR A 115 20.95 12.41 -25.29
N THR A 116 19.77 12.17 -25.89
CA THR A 116 18.50 12.13 -25.17
C THR A 116 18.33 10.78 -24.47
N GLY A 117 18.34 10.80 -23.13
CA GLY A 117 17.97 9.67 -22.29
C GLY A 117 16.52 9.74 -21.81
N GLU A 118 16.17 8.88 -20.85
CA GLU A 118 14.82 8.81 -20.28
C GLU A 118 14.44 10.11 -19.55
N VAL A 119 15.40 10.73 -18.87
CA VAL A 119 15.21 11.97 -18.10
C VAL A 119 14.94 13.15 -19.04
N GLU A 120 15.74 13.31 -20.09
CA GLU A 120 15.56 14.36 -21.08
C GLU A 120 14.24 14.19 -21.85
N SER A 121 13.85 12.94 -22.12
CA SER A 121 12.55 12.63 -22.73
C SER A 121 11.37 13.00 -21.81
N LEU A 122 11.50 12.83 -20.50
CA LEU A 122 10.48 13.22 -19.51
C LEU A 122 10.39 14.74 -19.38
N LEU A 123 11.53 15.43 -19.33
CA LEU A 123 11.59 16.89 -19.27
C LEU A 123 10.98 17.53 -20.52
N SER A 124 11.22 16.95 -21.70
CA SER A 124 10.59 17.38 -22.94
C SER A 124 9.06 17.28 -22.89
N ALA A 125 8.50 16.18 -22.36
CA ALA A 125 7.05 16.04 -22.18
C ALA A 125 6.48 17.06 -21.19
N ALA A 126 7.18 17.33 -20.08
CA ALA A 126 6.79 18.37 -19.12
C ALA A 126 6.80 19.78 -19.74
N CYS A 127 7.81 20.09 -20.58
CA CYS A 127 7.89 21.34 -21.32
C CYS A 127 6.73 21.50 -22.31
N ILE A 128 6.33 20.43 -23.01
CA ILE A 128 5.17 20.44 -23.90
C ILE A 128 3.88 20.71 -23.10
N MET A 129 3.65 19.98 -22.00
CA MET A 129 2.49 20.20 -21.13
C MET A 129 2.44 21.64 -20.61
N HIS A 130 3.58 22.18 -20.19
CA HIS A 130 3.71 23.55 -19.72
C HIS A 130 3.46 24.58 -20.84
N THR A 131 3.85 24.28 -22.07
CA THR A 131 3.68 25.13 -23.26
C THR A 131 2.20 25.27 -23.63
N PHE A 132 1.43 24.19 -23.52
CA PHE A 132 0.01 24.19 -23.89
C PHE A 132 -0.97 24.40 -22.71
N ARG A 133 -0.47 24.74 -21.52
CA ARG A 133 -1.27 24.90 -20.29
C ARG A 133 -2.40 25.93 -20.35
N HIS A 134 -2.32 26.89 -21.27
CA HIS A 134 -3.36 27.91 -21.47
C HIS A 134 -4.46 27.46 -22.45
N TYR A 135 -4.23 26.35 -23.16
CA TYR A 135 -5.14 25.79 -24.15
C TYR A 135 -5.79 24.48 -23.67
N PHE A 136 -5.12 23.77 -22.76
CA PHE A 136 -5.62 22.52 -22.20
C PHE A 136 -5.54 22.58 -20.67
N ASP A 137 -6.66 22.21 -20.05
CA ASP A 137 -6.69 21.89 -18.63
C ASP A 137 -6.45 20.38 -18.48
N PHE A 138 -5.30 20.01 -17.92
CA PHE A 138 -4.87 18.61 -17.85
C PHE A 138 -5.52 17.91 -16.65
N GLN A 139 -6.80 17.57 -16.78
CA GLN A 139 -7.56 16.90 -15.73
C GLN A 139 -7.68 15.40 -16.02
N ARG A 140 -7.45 14.57 -14.98
CA ARG A 140 -7.61 13.10 -15.07
C ARG A 140 -8.98 12.71 -14.51
N MET A 141 -10.03 12.79 -15.34
CA MET A 141 -11.36 12.27 -15.00
C MET A 141 -11.37 10.73 -15.15
N ARG A 142 -11.59 9.99 -14.05
CA ARG A 142 -11.83 8.54 -14.10
C ARG A 142 -13.29 8.25 -13.73
N CYS A 143 -14.12 7.93 -14.72
CA CYS A 143 -15.53 7.50 -14.53
C CYS A 143 -15.67 5.98 -14.33
N ILE A 144 -14.67 5.34 -13.71
CA ILE A 144 -14.65 3.90 -13.43
C ILE A 144 -14.63 3.74 -11.91
N CYS A 145 -15.80 3.73 -11.29
CA CYS A 145 -15.97 3.59 -9.83
C CYS A 145 -16.84 2.38 -9.46
N GLY A 146 -16.24 1.33 -8.89
CA GLY A 146 -16.94 0.11 -8.45
C GLY A 146 -16.01 -1.11 -8.46
N ILE A 147 -16.18 -2.01 -7.49
CA ILE A 147 -15.50 -3.31 -7.47
C ILE A 147 -16.42 -4.30 -8.21
N ARG A 148 -15.88 -5.04 -9.19
CA ARG A 148 -16.70 -5.93 -10.04
C ARG A 148 -17.09 -7.22 -9.32
N GLN A 149 -16.11 -7.95 -8.79
CA GLN A 149 -16.29 -9.16 -7.99
C GLN A 149 -15.20 -9.23 -6.91
N VAL A 150 -15.47 -10.01 -5.87
CA VAL A 150 -14.49 -10.35 -4.83
C VAL A 150 -14.26 -11.86 -4.87
N HIS A 151 -13.00 -12.26 -4.97
CA HIS A 151 -12.56 -13.65 -4.98
C HIS A 151 -11.84 -13.96 -3.67
N PHE A 152 -12.24 -15.04 -3.01
CA PHE A 152 -11.60 -15.51 -1.79
C PHE A 152 -10.58 -16.60 -2.11
N MET A 153 -9.34 -16.41 -1.67
CA MET A 153 -8.30 -17.44 -1.68
C MET A 153 -8.34 -18.26 -0.39
N GLY A 154 -7.64 -19.40 -0.40
CA GLY A 154 -7.59 -20.31 0.74
C GLY A 154 -8.86 -21.17 0.87
N THR A 155 -8.88 -21.99 1.91
CA THR A 155 -10.00 -22.87 2.22
C THR A 155 -10.95 -22.23 3.23
N LEU A 156 -12.19 -22.73 3.30
CA LEU A 156 -13.14 -22.31 4.33
C LEU A 156 -12.58 -22.44 5.75
N ASP A 157 -11.75 -23.46 6.00
CA ASP A 157 -11.15 -23.68 7.31
C ASP A 157 -10.06 -22.65 7.63
N ASP A 158 -9.38 -22.09 6.63
CA ASP A 158 -8.45 -20.96 6.82
C ASP A 158 -9.20 -19.71 7.28
N TRP A 159 -10.37 -19.44 6.71
CA TRP A 159 -11.22 -18.30 7.12
C TRP A 159 -11.81 -18.49 8.53
N LYS A 160 -12.23 -19.71 8.88
CA LYS A 160 -12.60 -20.03 10.27
C LYS A 160 -11.42 -19.86 11.23
N LEU A 161 -10.22 -20.29 10.82
CA LEU A 161 -9.02 -20.14 11.63
C LEU A 161 -8.65 -18.66 11.82
N LEU A 162 -8.75 -17.84 10.78
CA LEU A 162 -8.59 -16.38 10.86
C LEU A 162 -9.53 -15.78 11.91
N ARG A 163 -10.82 -16.11 11.83
CA ARG A 163 -11.84 -15.66 12.78
C ARG A 163 -11.50 -16.07 14.22
N ILE A 164 -11.13 -17.34 14.44
CA ILE A 164 -10.77 -17.86 15.76
C ILE A 164 -9.52 -17.16 16.30
N LYS A 165 -8.46 -17.01 15.49
CA LYS A 165 -7.21 -16.33 15.88
C LYS A 165 -7.49 -14.88 16.25
N THR A 166 -8.32 -14.20 15.48
CA THR A 166 -8.73 -12.80 15.73
C THR A 166 -9.48 -12.68 17.04
N GLY A 167 -10.47 -13.57 17.29
CA GLY A 167 -11.21 -13.58 18.54
C GLY A 167 -10.33 -13.85 19.76
N LYS A 168 -9.29 -14.69 19.63
CA LYS A 168 -8.33 -14.95 20.70
C LYS A 168 -7.54 -13.70 21.10
N LEU A 169 -7.29 -12.75 20.20
CA LEU A 169 -6.58 -11.51 20.56
C LEU A 169 -7.35 -10.68 21.61
N LYS A 170 -8.67 -10.88 21.73
CA LYS A 170 -9.49 -10.20 22.75
C LYS A 170 -9.08 -10.54 24.18
N THR A 171 -8.44 -11.69 24.43
CA THR A 171 -7.95 -12.05 25.78
C THR A 171 -6.81 -11.14 26.26
N TYR A 172 -6.17 -10.42 25.35
CA TYR A 172 -5.09 -9.47 25.64
C TYR A 172 -5.58 -8.02 25.68
N CYS A 173 -6.89 -7.78 25.63
CA CYS A 173 -7.47 -6.45 25.80
C CYS A 173 -7.53 -6.07 27.27
N ILE A 174 -7.05 -4.86 27.59
CA ILE A 174 -7.19 -4.25 28.91
C ILE A 174 -8.64 -3.76 29.06
N SER A 175 -9.32 -4.16 30.13
CA SER A 175 -10.66 -3.65 30.45
C SER A 175 -10.61 -2.21 30.97
N GLY A 176 -10.92 -1.23 30.12
CA GLY A 176 -11.55 0.02 30.57
C GLY A 176 -11.08 1.36 29.98
N ASN A 177 -12.08 2.21 29.70
CA ASN A 177 -12.09 3.67 29.54
C ASN A 177 -11.72 4.27 28.17
N GLY A 178 -12.48 3.87 27.15
CA GLY A 178 -13.37 4.85 26.52
C GLY A 178 -12.86 5.67 25.33
N LYS A 179 -11.67 5.41 24.77
CA LYS A 179 -11.30 6.03 23.48
C LYS A 179 -10.62 5.13 22.45
N ASP A 180 -9.94 4.05 22.85
CA ASP A 180 -9.22 3.16 21.91
C ASP A 180 -9.31 1.68 22.34
N ASP A 181 -10.52 1.15 22.48
CA ASP A 181 -10.67 -0.27 22.83
C ASP A 181 -10.41 -1.15 21.60
N PHE A 182 -9.24 -1.79 21.55
CA PHE A 182 -8.96 -2.83 20.56
C PHE A 182 -10.01 -3.95 20.60
N GLY A 183 -10.67 -4.18 21.74
CA GLY A 183 -11.85 -5.03 21.85
C GLY A 183 -13.00 -4.59 20.95
N ALA A 184 -13.27 -3.28 20.84
CA ALA A 184 -14.29 -2.76 19.93
C ALA A 184 -13.89 -2.92 18.45
N TYR A 185 -12.59 -2.82 18.13
CA TYR A 185 -12.09 -3.17 16.80
C TYR A 185 -12.32 -4.65 16.46
N ILE A 186 -12.01 -5.55 17.40
CA ILE A 186 -12.27 -6.99 17.25
C ILE A 186 -13.76 -7.26 17.09
N ASP A 187 -14.61 -6.61 17.90
CA ASP A 187 -16.06 -6.76 17.83
C ASP A 187 -16.65 -6.23 16.51
N GLY A 188 -16.00 -5.23 15.89
CA GLY A 188 -16.37 -4.72 14.58
C GLY A 188 -15.91 -5.60 13.42
N ILE A 189 -14.74 -6.25 13.52
CA ILE A 189 -14.19 -7.04 12.41
C ILE A 189 -14.67 -8.50 12.39
N LEU A 190 -15.03 -9.08 13.54
CA LEU A 190 -15.53 -10.46 13.60
C LEU A 190 -16.79 -10.70 12.74
N PRO A 191 -17.80 -9.82 12.74
CA PRO A 191 -18.96 -9.96 11.84
C PRO A 191 -18.59 -9.91 10.36
N ILE A 192 -17.53 -9.19 9.98
CA ILE A 192 -17.04 -9.14 8.59
C ILE A 192 -16.44 -10.51 8.21
N PHE A 193 -15.68 -11.12 9.12
CA PHE A 193 -15.17 -12.48 8.90
C PHE A 193 -16.28 -13.53 8.90
N ASP A 194 -17.36 -13.33 9.67
CA ASP A 194 -18.55 -14.19 9.58
C ASP A 194 -19.18 -14.12 8.19
N GLN A 195 -19.31 -12.92 7.60
CA GLN A 195 -19.79 -12.77 6.22
C GLN A 195 -18.90 -13.45 5.19
N PHE A 196 -17.57 -13.42 5.37
CA PHE A 196 -16.63 -14.10 4.47
C PHE A 196 -16.75 -15.63 4.53
N ILE A 197 -17.14 -16.18 5.68
CA ILE A 197 -17.34 -17.62 5.88
C ILE A 197 -18.68 -18.08 5.29
N GLU A 198 -19.68 -17.20 5.25
CA GLU A 198 -21.03 -17.47 4.74
C GLU A 198 -21.19 -17.28 3.22
N THR A 199 -20.22 -16.64 2.55
CA THR A 199 -20.22 -16.36 1.10
C THR A 199 -19.71 -17.55 0.29
#